data_AF-A0A1I0AD01-F1
#
_entry.id   AF-A0A1I0AD01-F1
#
_cell.length_a   1.000
_cell.length_b   1.000
_cell.length_c   1.000
_cell.angle_alpha   90.00
_cell.angle_beta   90.00
_cell.angle_gamma   90.00
#
_symmetry.space_group_name_H-M   'P 1'
#
loop_
_entity.id
_entity.type
_entity.pdbx_description
1 polymer ?
#
loop_
_entity_poly.entity_id
_entity_poly.type
_entity_poly.pdbx_seq_one_letter_code
_entity_poly.pdbx_strand_id
1 'polypeptide(L)'
;MATTLILLQLVIVLAFIFIGARVGGIGMGIYGMVGTFFLVFVFGLPPGKAPIDVMLIIASVIVAAAALQATGGLDYLVGVTGRFLRNHPDHITYYGPLACWLFCILAGTAHTSYSLLPIISEIAQKNKIRPERPLSVSVIAASLGITGSPVSAATAAIISTDILGAKGIGLADVILVCVPASLISILVAAFVQNHVGKELADDPVYKAKVASGEINPEEDAKLVDNVEENANPRAKYAVLAFLLGVAMVVVYGFFPELRPHFMVDGVRTTVATSEMIEIVMMSVAALILIVGRGSVKEAVKGNIFAAGMNAMISIFGIAWMGDTFFKGNQEFFVNSLGSLVQSAPFLFAVVLFVMSIMLFSQAATVRTIYPLGIMLGINPLFLLAMFPACNGYFFLPTYPTEVAAINFDKTGTTHIGKYVVNHSFQLSGFITTFVSIGLAFLATQLFY
;
A
#
# COMPACT_ATOMS: atom_id res chain seq x y z
N MET A 1 -1.66 1.00 -38.38
CA MET A 1 -3.09 0.90 -38.00
C MET A 1 -3.26 0.26 -36.62
N ALA A 2 -2.69 -0.91 -36.36
CA ALA A 2 -2.75 -1.57 -35.05
C ALA A 2 -2.19 -0.72 -33.89
N THR A 3 -0.99 -0.17 -34.03
CA THR A 3 -0.38 0.71 -32.99
C THR A 3 -1.26 1.92 -32.67
N THR A 4 -1.86 2.55 -33.67
CA THR A 4 -2.77 3.70 -33.49
C THR A 4 -3.99 3.30 -32.65
N LEU A 5 -4.58 2.14 -32.92
CA LEU A 5 -5.73 1.62 -32.16
C LEU A 5 -5.37 1.40 -30.68
N ILE A 6 -4.20 0.82 -30.42
CA ILE A 6 -3.69 0.57 -29.06
C ILE A 6 -3.43 1.88 -28.32
N LEU A 7 -2.86 2.87 -28.99
CA LEU A 7 -2.65 4.20 -28.41
C LEU A 7 -3.99 4.88 -28.07
N LEU A 8 -5.02 4.72 -28.90
CA LEU A 8 -6.36 5.23 -28.60
C LEU A 8 -6.98 4.53 -27.37
N GLN A 9 -6.84 3.21 -27.29
CA GLN A 9 -7.26 2.45 -26.10
C GLN A 9 -6.51 2.90 -24.85
N LEU A 10 -5.20 3.11 -24.94
CA LEU A 10 -4.38 3.62 -23.84
C LEU A 10 -4.83 5.02 -23.40
N VAL A 11 -5.11 5.92 -24.36
CA VAL A 11 -5.65 7.25 -24.06
C VAL A 11 -6.97 7.16 -23.31
N ILE A 12 -7.85 6.22 -23.67
CA ILE A 12 -9.12 5.98 -22.95
C ILE A 12 -8.87 5.50 -21.53
N VAL A 13 -7.98 4.52 -21.35
CA VAL A 13 -7.58 4.02 -20.02
C VAL A 13 -7.07 5.16 -19.15
N LEU A 14 -6.14 5.96 -19.67
CA LEU A 14 -5.56 7.11 -18.95
C LEU A 14 -6.60 8.20 -18.65
N ALA A 15 -7.49 8.49 -19.60
CA ALA A 15 -8.54 9.49 -19.41
C ALA A 15 -9.48 9.11 -18.27
N PHE A 16 -9.94 7.85 -18.22
CA PHE A 16 -10.85 7.39 -17.17
C PHE A 16 -10.18 7.22 -15.81
N ILE A 17 -8.90 6.85 -15.75
CA ILE A 17 -8.11 6.91 -14.51
C ILE A 17 -8.05 8.35 -14.01
N PHE A 18 -7.75 9.32 -14.88
CA PHE A 18 -7.63 10.73 -14.49
C PHE A 18 -8.96 11.33 -14.03
N ILE A 19 -10.06 11.01 -14.72
CA ILE A 19 -11.41 11.42 -14.29
C ILE A 19 -11.77 10.76 -12.95
N GLY A 20 -11.55 9.45 -12.81
CA GLY A 20 -11.81 8.72 -11.58
C GLY A 20 -11.04 9.29 -10.39
N ALA A 21 -9.77 9.64 -10.59
CA ALA A 21 -8.91 10.20 -9.55
C ALA A 21 -9.36 11.60 -9.11
N ARG A 22 -9.85 12.42 -10.04
CA ARG A 22 -10.43 13.74 -9.73
C ARG A 22 -11.76 13.66 -8.98
N VAL A 23 -12.59 12.67 -9.29
CA VAL A 23 -13.86 12.45 -8.59
C VAL A 23 -13.63 11.92 -7.18
N GLY A 24 -12.60 11.09 -6.99
CA GLY A 24 -12.21 10.54 -5.69
C GLY A 24 -13.17 9.47 -5.17
N GLY A 25 -12.86 8.92 -3.99
CA GLY A 25 -13.66 7.86 -3.35
C GLY A 25 -13.83 6.64 -4.26
N ILE A 26 -15.07 6.16 -4.41
CA ILE A 26 -15.40 5.04 -5.32
C ILE A 26 -15.34 5.41 -6.82
N GLY A 27 -15.15 6.70 -7.16
CA GLY A 27 -15.13 7.19 -8.54
C GLY A 27 -14.09 6.49 -9.40
N MET A 28 -12.91 6.21 -8.84
CA MET A 28 -11.86 5.40 -9.48
C MET A 28 -12.39 4.07 -10.00
N GLY A 29 -13.20 3.36 -9.20
CA GLY A 29 -13.81 2.09 -9.59
C GLY A 29 -14.89 2.24 -10.66
N ILE A 30 -15.76 3.24 -10.50
CA ILE A 30 -16.86 3.51 -11.45
C ILE A 30 -16.29 3.82 -12.84
N TYR A 31 -15.37 4.79 -12.94
CA TYR A 31 -14.81 5.19 -14.23
C TYR A 31 -13.88 4.13 -14.80
N GLY A 32 -13.22 3.31 -13.98
CA GLY A 32 -12.55 2.10 -14.43
C GLY A 32 -13.50 1.17 -15.20
N MET A 33 -14.69 0.90 -14.66
CA MET A 33 -15.69 0.07 -15.36
C MET A 33 -16.28 0.72 -16.61
N VAL A 34 -16.42 2.05 -16.64
CA VAL A 34 -16.77 2.78 -17.87
C VAL A 34 -15.67 2.57 -18.93
N GLY A 35 -14.41 2.67 -18.55
CA GLY A 35 -13.30 2.39 -19.47
C GLY A 35 -13.31 0.94 -19.96
N THR A 36 -13.54 -0.04 -19.09
CA THR A 36 -13.75 -1.45 -19.48
C THR A 36 -14.89 -1.58 -20.49
N PHE A 37 -16.00 -0.88 -20.28
CA PHE A 37 -17.11 -0.86 -21.24
C PHE A 37 -16.65 -0.37 -22.62
N PHE A 38 -15.91 0.74 -22.71
CA PHE A 38 -15.38 1.20 -23.99
C PHE A 38 -14.44 0.18 -24.62
N LEU A 39 -13.50 -0.38 -23.86
CA LEU A 39 -12.56 -1.38 -24.36
C LEU A 39 -13.26 -2.62 -24.95
N VAL A 40 -14.30 -3.11 -24.29
CA VAL A 40 -15.04 -4.31 -24.72
C VAL A 40 -16.02 -3.99 -25.84
N PHE A 41 -16.91 -3.01 -25.64
CA PHE A 41 -18.04 -2.78 -26.55
C PHE A 41 -17.69 -1.90 -27.76
N VAL A 42 -16.68 -1.03 -27.65
CA VAL A 42 -16.26 -0.15 -28.77
C VAL A 42 -15.03 -0.70 -29.48
N PHE A 43 -14.01 -1.15 -28.73
CA PHE A 43 -12.78 -1.69 -29.32
C PHE A 43 -12.80 -3.20 -29.55
N GLY A 44 -13.85 -3.90 -29.07
CA GLY A 44 -13.99 -5.35 -29.29
C GLY A 44 -12.98 -6.20 -28.53
N LEU A 45 -12.33 -5.67 -27.49
CA LEU A 45 -11.39 -6.45 -26.69
C LEU A 45 -12.15 -7.49 -25.86
N PRO A 46 -11.62 -8.73 -25.73
CA PRO A 46 -12.17 -9.68 -24.79
C PRO A 46 -12.02 -9.12 -23.37
N PRO A 47 -13.06 -9.23 -22.51
CA PRO A 47 -12.96 -8.76 -21.14
C PRO A 47 -11.84 -9.51 -20.39
N GLY A 48 -11.06 -8.77 -19.63
CA GLY A 48 -10.07 -9.32 -18.72
C GLY A 48 -10.72 -10.08 -17.55
N LYS A 49 -9.92 -10.45 -16.55
CA LYS A 49 -10.38 -11.06 -15.30
C LYS A 49 -10.53 -10.01 -14.21
N ALA A 50 -11.67 -10.02 -13.54
CA ALA A 50 -11.85 -9.26 -12.31
C ALA A 50 -10.89 -9.79 -11.21
N PRO A 51 -10.32 -8.91 -10.37
CA PRO A 51 -9.34 -9.28 -9.35
C PRO A 51 -10.01 -9.83 -8.08
N ILE A 52 -10.83 -10.88 -8.21
CA ILE A 52 -11.72 -11.35 -7.12
C ILE A 52 -10.93 -11.71 -5.85
N ASP A 53 -9.88 -12.53 -5.95
CA ASP A 53 -9.05 -12.91 -4.79
C ASP A 53 -8.47 -11.68 -4.07
N VAL A 54 -8.01 -10.68 -4.84
CA VAL A 54 -7.46 -9.45 -4.27
C VAL A 54 -8.54 -8.69 -3.52
N MET A 55 -9.75 -8.60 -4.07
CA MET A 55 -10.88 -7.94 -3.43
C MET A 55 -11.28 -8.64 -2.13
N LEU A 56 -11.32 -9.97 -2.11
CA LEU A 56 -11.70 -10.76 -0.94
C LEU A 56 -10.63 -10.73 0.17
N ILE A 57 -9.34 -10.74 -0.19
CA ILE A 57 -8.26 -10.48 0.76
C ILE A 57 -8.41 -9.08 1.37
N ILE A 58 -8.65 -8.05 0.56
CA ILE A 58 -8.86 -6.68 1.07
C ILE A 58 -10.08 -6.64 1.98
N ALA A 59 -11.20 -7.27 1.59
CA ALA A 59 -12.41 -7.31 2.38
C ALA A 59 -12.15 -7.90 3.78
N SER A 60 -11.54 -9.08 3.82
CA SER A 60 -11.29 -9.81 5.07
C SER A 60 -10.31 -9.07 5.99
N VAL A 61 -9.21 -8.55 5.45
CA VAL A 61 -8.22 -7.77 6.20
C VAL A 61 -8.82 -6.46 6.73
N ILE A 62 -9.59 -5.75 5.92
CA ILE A 62 -10.25 -4.50 6.32
C ILE A 62 -11.32 -4.76 7.38
N VAL A 63 -12.08 -5.84 7.27
CA VAL A 63 -13.07 -6.21 8.30
C VAL A 63 -12.38 -6.51 9.63
N ALA A 64 -11.24 -7.21 9.63
CA ALA A 64 -10.46 -7.44 10.83
C ALA A 64 -9.89 -6.13 11.42
N ALA A 65 -9.37 -5.24 10.58
CA ALA A 65 -8.87 -3.93 11.02
C ALA A 65 -10.00 -3.00 11.51
N ALA A 66 -11.18 -3.04 10.90
CA ALA A 66 -12.35 -2.31 11.34
C ALA A 66 -12.93 -2.86 12.66
N ALA A 67 -12.90 -4.17 12.86
CA ALA A 67 -13.20 -4.79 14.16
C ALA A 67 -12.19 -4.33 15.23
N LEU A 68 -10.91 -4.24 14.88
CA LEU A 68 -9.87 -3.74 15.78
C LEU A 68 -10.12 -2.27 16.15
N GLN A 69 -10.53 -1.44 15.18
CA GLN A 69 -10.94 -0.06 15.44
C GLN A 69 -12.18 0.00 16.35
N ALA A 70 -13.21 -0.79 16.07
CA ALA A 70 -14.46 -0.79 16.84
C ALA A 70 -14.32 -1.24 18.30
N THR A 71 -13.20 -1.85 18.67
CA THR A 71 -12.90 -2.29 20.04
C THR A 71 -11.97 -1.32 20.78
N GLY A 72 -11.51 -0.26 20.12
CA GLY A 72 -10.46 0.64 20.62
C GLY A 72 -9.06 0.03 20.56
N GLY A 73 -8.89 -1.12 19.88
CA GLY A 73 -7.59 -1.77 19.72
C GLY A 73 -6.62 -0.94 18.87
N LEU A 74 -7.13 -0.24 17.86
CA LEU A 74 -6.33 0.70 17.08
C LEU A 74 -5.86 1.87 17.95
N ASP A 75 -6.75 2.45 18.76
CA ASP A 75 -6.42 3.54 19.68
C ASP A 75 -5.35 3.09 20.68
N TYR A 76 -5.44 1.87 21.22
CA TYR A 76 -4.40 1.32 22.07
C TYR A 76 -3.03 1.23 21.39
N LEU A 77 -2.97 0.69 20.17
CA LEU A 77 -1.73 0.59 19.39
C LEU A 77 -1.15 1.98 19.12
N VAL A 78 -2.02 2.91 18.75
CA VAL A 78 -1.70 4.30 18.46
C VAL A 78 -1.18 5.01 19.71
N GLY A 79 -1.75 4.77 20.89
CA GLY A 79 -1.26 5.29 22.16
C GLY A 79 0.12 4.76 22.53
N VAL A 80 0.37 3.47 22.33
CA VAL A 80 1.70 2.88 22.54
C VAL A 80 2.72 3.53 21.60
N THR A 81 2.40 3.62 20.30
CA THR A 81 3.28 4.24 19.31
C THR A 81 3.45 5.73 19.58
N GLY A 82 2.38 6.46 19.91
CA GLY A 82 2.39 7.87 20.23
C GLY A 82 3.29 8.19 21.43
N ARG A 83 3.21 7.40 22.51
CA ARG A 83 4.15 7.51 23.64
C ARG A 83 5.60 7.30 23.20
N PHE A 84 5.86 6.27 22.38
CA PHE A 84 7.20 6.02 21.85
C PHE A 84 7.74 7.19 21.01
N LEU A 85 6.92 7.74 20.11
CA LEU A 85 7.29 8.86 19.25
C LEU A 85 7.47 10.17 20.03
N ARG A 86 6.62 10.43 21.04
CA ARG A 86 6.74 11.60 21.93
C ARG A 86 8.01 11.56 22.78
N ASN A 87 8.49 10.36 23.12
CA ASN A 87 9.76 10.18 23.84
C ASN A 87 10.99 10.33 22.93
N HIS A 88 10.82 10.31 21.59
CA HIS A 88 11.91 10.45 20.62
C HIS A 88 11.56 11.46 19.51
N PRO A 89 11.20 12.70 19.87
CA PRO A 89 10.66 13.67 18.91
C PRO A 89 11.68 14.09 17.85
N ASP A 90 12.95 14.22 18.22
CA ASP A 90 14.04 14.62 17.31
C ASP A 90 14.29 13.59 16.18
N HIS A 91 13.77 12.38 16.34
CA HIS A 91 13.90 11.29 15.38
C HIS A 91 12.58 10.97 14.67
N ILE A 92 11.57 11.84 14.73
CA ILE A 92 10.24 11.61 14.16
C ILE A 92 10.28 11.31 12.65
N THR A 93 11.22 11.90 11.90
CA THR A 93 11.43 11.64 10.46
C THR A 93 11.92 10.22 10.18
N TYR A 94 12.46 9.50 11.17
CA TYR A 94 12.82 8.09 11.06
C TYR A 94 11.75 7.19 11.68
N TYR A 95 11.39 7.46 12.94
CA TYR A 95 10.51 6.58 13.70
C TYR A 95 9.04 6.64 13.28
N GLY A 96 8.55 7.80 12.84
CA GLY A 96 7.21 7.93 12.28
C GLY A 96 7.02 7.01 11.08
N PRO A 97 7.90 7.08 10.06
CA PRO A 97 7.81 6.20 8.90
C PRO A 97 7.99 4.72 9.21
N LEU A 98 8.92 4.35 10.10
CA LEU A 98 9.10 2.97 10.52
C LEU A 98 7.88 2.40 11.24
N ALA A 99 7.19 3.23 12.05
CA ALA A 99 5.95 2.83 12.69
C ALA A 99 4.84 2.57 11.65
N CYS A 100 4.68 3.46 10.66
CA CYS A 100 3.72 3.27 9.57
C CYS A 100 4.03 2.02 8.72
N TRP A 101 5.30 1.78 8.40
CA TRP A 101 5.76 0.60 7.68
C TRP A 101 5.49 -0.69 8.47
N LEU A 102 5.80 -0.72 9.76
CA LEU A 102 5.56 -1.88 10.62
C LEU A 102 4.07 -2.18 10.76
N PHE A 103 3.24 -1.15 10.95
CA PHE A 103 1.78 -1.32 10.98
C PHE A 103 1.26 -1.88 9.67
N CYS A 104 1.79 -1.43 8.53
CA CYS A 104 1.41 -2.00 7.25
C CYS A 104 1.91 -3.44 7.07
N ILE A 105 3.14 -3.78 7.48
CA ILE A 105 3.63 -5.17 7.40
C ILE A 105 2.71 -6.10 8.17
N LEU A 106 2.31 -5.71 9.38
CA LEU A 106 1.44 -6.53 10.23
C LEU A 106 0.00 -6.55 9.70
N ALA A 107 -0.53 -5.43 9.23
CA ALA A 107 -1.94 -5.33 8.84
C ALA A 107 -2.22 -5.60 7.36
N GLY A 108 -1.21 -5.65 6.51
CA GLY A 108 -1.37 -5.88 5.07
C GLY A 108 -1.93 -4.71 4.27
N THR A 109 -2.10 -3.55 4.90
CA THR A 109 -2.68 -2.37 4.27
C THR A 109 -2.05 -1.07 4.76
N ALA A 110 -1.80 -0.14 3.84
CA ALA A 110 -1.27 1.18 4.14
C ALA A 110 -2.27 2.09 4.86
N HIS A 111 -3.58 1.77 4.83
CA HIS A 111 -4.62 2.57 5.48
C HIS A 111 -4.56 2.55 7.01
N THR A 112 -3.81 1.63 7.61
CA THR A 112 -3.52 1.68 9.07
C THR A 112 -2.70 2.90 9.47
N SER A 113 -2.00 3.54 8.52
CA SER A 113 -1.26 4.78 8.78
C SER A 113 -2.15 5.96 9.16
N TYR A 114 -3.45 5.95 8.83
CA TYR A 114 -4.35 7.08 9.11
C TYR A 114 -4.40 7.49 10.57
N SER A 115 -4.24 6.54 11.49
CA SER A 115 -4.25 6.83 12.92
C SER A 115 -2.90 7.36 13.44
N LEU A 116 -1.82 7.15 12.69
CA LEU A 116 -0.47 7.61 13.04
C LEU A 116 -0.12 8.97 12.41
N LEU A 117 -0.59 9.24 11.19
CA LEU A 117 -0.33 10.49 10.47
C LEU A 117 -0.66 11.76 11.28
N PRO A 118 -1.82 11.91 11.95
CA PRO A 118 -2.08 13.10 12.76
C PRO A 118 -1.09 13.25 13.91
N ILE A 119 -0.75 12.16 14.61
CA ILE A 119 0.21 12.18 15.72
C ILE A 119 1.61 12.54 15.23
N ILE A 120 2.02 12.00 14.09
CA ILE A 120 3.32 12.31 13.46
C ILE A 120 3.38 13.80 13.10
N SER A 121 2.32 14.35 12.51
CA SER A 121 2.18 15.78 12.19
C SER A 121 2.28 16.64 13.44
N GLU A 122 1.52 16.30 14.48
CA GLU A 122 1.45 17.03 15.74
C GLU A 122 2.80 17.02 16.49
N ILE A 123 3.45 15.87 16.61
CA ILE A 123 4.77 15.75 17.24
C ILE A 123 5.81 16.56 16.46
N ALA A 124 5.79 16.50 15.13
CA ALA A 124 6.69 17.28 14.30
C ALA A 124 6.50 18.78 14.53
N GLN A 125 5.26 19.27 14.42
CA GLN A 125 4.92 20.67 14.65
C GLN A 125 5.32 21.13 16.06
N LYS A 126 4.99 20.37 17.11
CA LYS A 126 5.33 20.68 18.51
C LYS A 126 6.83 20.85 18.71
N ASN A 127 7.64 20.03 18.04
CA ASN A 127 9.10 20.07 18.13
C ASN A 127 9.75 20.95 17.06
N LYS A 128 8.97 21.80 16.37
CA LYS A 128 9.43 22.71 15.32
C LYS A 128 10.11 21.99 14.14
N ILE A 129 9.83 20.71 13.97
CA ILE A 129 10.24 19.91 12.82
C ILE A 129 9.18 20.13 11.73
N ARG A 130 9.63 20.46 10.52
CA ARG A 130 8.76 20.63 9.35
C ARG A 130 7.93 19.34 9.11
N PRO A 131 6.58 19.34 9.26
CA PRO A 131 5.76 18.11 9.15
C PRO A 131 5.86 17.40 7.82
N GLU A 132 6.11 18.13 6.72
CA GLU A 132 6.42 17.55 5.40
C GLU A 132 7.50 16.48 5.47
N ARG A 133 8.49 16.62 6.37
CA ARG A 133 9.60 15.68 6.46
C ARG A 133 9.14 14.29 6.92
N PRO A 134 8.57 14.10 8.12
CA PRO A 134 8.11 12.78 8.53
C PRO A 134 6.88 12.30 7.74
N LEU A 135 5.93 13.18 7.39
CA LEU A 135 4.69 12.77 6.71
C LEU A 135 4.94 12.22 5.31
N SER A 136 5.84 12.84 4.54
CA SER A 136 6.12 12.39 3.18
C SER A 136 6.73 10.99 3.16
N VAL A 137 7.61 10.67 4.11
CA VAL A 137 8.24 9.36 4.21
C VAL A 137 7.26 8.35 4.81
N SER A 138 6.42 8.74 5.77
CA SER A 138 5.45 7.84 6.42
C SER A 138 4.41 7.25 5.46
N VAL A 139 3.86 8.07 4.57
CA VAL A 139 2.88 7.59 3.58
C VAL A 139 3.51 6.59 2.61
N ILE A 140 4.74 6.87 2.18
CA ILE A 140 5.50 6.03 1.26
C ILE A 140 5.94 4.74 1.95
N ALA A 141 6.39 4.82 3.19
CA ALA A 141 6.80 3.69 4.02
C ALA A 141 5.63 2.75 4.32
N ALA A 142 4.43 3.29 4.61
CA ALA A 142 3.22 2.50 4.75
C ALA A 142 2.92 1.73 3.46
N SER A 143 2.98 2.41 2.32
CA SER A 143 2.72 1.82 1.01
C SER A 143 3.75 0.75 0.63
N LEU A 144 5.03 1.00 0.91
CA LEU A 144 6.12 0.05 0.69
C LEU A 144 6.03 -1.18 1.61
N GLY A 145 5.42 -1.04 2.81
CA GLY A 145 5.17 -2.17 3.70
C GLY A 145 4.33 -3.27 3.06
N ILE A 146 3.48 -2.93 2.09
CA ILE A 146 2.65 -3.89 1.34
C ILE A 146 3.52 -4.93 0.61
N THR A 147 4.66 -4.52 0.04
CA THR A 147 5.53 -5.40 -0.76
C THR A 147 6.41 -6.33 0.08
N GLY A 148 6.37 -6.21 1.42
CA GLY A 148 7.03 -7.15 2.34
C GLY A 148 6.08 -7.82 3.32
N SER A 149 4.78 -7.50 3.25
CA SER A 149 3.79 -7.96 4.23
C SER A 149 3.31 -9.38 3.91
N PRO A 150 3.31 -10.31 4.88
CA PRO A 150 2.82 -11.68 4.70
C PRO A 150 1.30 -11.78 4.52
N VAL A 151 0.56 -10.76 4.96
CA VAL A 151 -0.91 -10.72 4.92
C VAL A 151 -1.44 -9.86 3.78
N SER A 152 -0.58 -9.20 3.00
CA SER A 152 -1.04 -8.32 1.92
C SER A 152 -1.49 -9.10 0.69
N ALA A 153 -2.49 -8.55 -0.01
CA ALA A 153 -2.95 -9.11 -1.29
C ALA A 153 -1.84 -9.14 -2.35
N ALA A 154 -0.87 -8.22 -2.29
CA ALA A 154 0.22 -8.14 -3.25
C ALA A 154 1.21 -9.29 -3.07
N THR A 155 1.58 -9.59 -1.82
CA THR A 155 2.42 -10.75 -1.50
C THR A 155 1.70 -12.05 -1.81
N ALA A 156 0.41 -12.15 -1.47
CA ALA A 156 -0.40 -13.32 -1.83
C ALA A 156 -0.47 -13.54 -3.35
N ALA A 157 -0.57 -12.46 -4.13
CA ALA A 157 -0.55 -12.52 -5.59
C ALA A 157 0.80 -13.01 -6.12
N ILE A 158 1.93 -12.43 -5.71
CA ILE A 158 3.24 -12.78 -6.28
C ILE A 158 3.64 -14.24 -6.00
N ILE A 159 3.34 -14.75 -4.80
CA ILE A 159 3.67 -16.13 -4.40
C ILE A 159 2.61 -17.16 -4.82
N SER A 160 1.55 -16.73 -5.52
CA SER A 160 0.53 -17.63 -6.05
C SER A 160 1.13 -18.62 -7.05
N THR A 161 0.55 -19.81 -7.14
CA THR A 161 1.02 -20.87 -8.04
C THR A 161 0.99 -20.45 -9.50
N ASP A 162 0.08 -19.56 -9.89
CA ASP A 162 -0.03 -19.05 -11.26
C ASP A 162 0.97 -17.94 -11.62
N ILE A 163 1.70 -17.40 -10.64
CA ILE A 163 2.72 -16.36 -10.86
C ILE A 163 4.13 -16.90 -10.53
N LEU A 164 4.67 -16.67 -9.32
CA LEU A 164 6.02 -17.11 -8.97
C LEU A 164 6.06 -18.34 -8.05
N GLY A 165 4.93 -18.75 -7.47
CA GLY A 165 4.85 -19.90 -6.56
C GLY A 165 5.28 -21.21 -7.22
N ALA A 166 4.79 -21.49 -8.44
CA ALA A 166 5.22 -22.67 -9.20
C ALA A 166 6.67 -22.57 -9.72
N LYS A 167 7.30 -21.41 -9.59
CA LYS A 167 8.71 -21.16 -9.93
C LYS A 167 9.64 -21.20 -8.70
N GLY A 168 9.12 -21.59 -7.54
CA GLY A 168 9.91 -21.77 -6.32
C GLY A 168 10.04 -20.52 -5.45
N ILE A 169 9.33 -19.42 -5.76
CA ILE A 169 9.30 -18.22 -4.92
C ILE A 169 8.12 -18.32 -3.94
N GLY A 170 8.43 -18.37 -2.66
CA GLY A 170 7.48 -18.40 -1.55
C GLY A 170 7.56 -17.16 -0.66
N LEU A 171 6.83 -17.22 0.47
CA LEU A 171 6.78 -16.12 1.43
C LEU A 171 8.15 -15.81 2.06
N ALA A 172 8.97 -16.84 2.29
CA ALA A 172 10.30 -16.70 2.86
C ALA A 172 11.19 -15.81 1.99
N ASP A 173 11.15 -16.01 0.68
CA ASP A 173 11.92 -15.23 -0.29
C ASP A 173 11.46 -13.76 -0.31
N VAL A 174 10.14 -13.52 -0.27
CA VAL A 174 9.57 -12.16 -0.18
C VAL A 174 10.05 -11.45 1.07
N ILE A 175 10.00 -12.10 2.22
CA ILE A 175 10.45 -11.49 3.48
C ILE A 175 11.96 -11.25 3.45
N LEU A 176 12.75 -12.25 3.03
CA LEU A 176 14.21 -12.16 2.99
C LEU A 176 14.71 -11.03 2.09
N VAL A 177 14.04 -10.81 0.95
CA VAL A 177 14.43 -9.80 -0.03
C VAL A 177 13.79 -8.44 0.25
N CYS A 178 12.46 -8.38 0.40
CA CYS A 178 11.73 -7.12 0.39
C CYS A 178 11.69 -6.42 1.76
N VAL A 179 11.72 -7.15 2.88
CA VAL A 179 11.67 -6.52 4.22
C VAL A 179 12.97 -5.77 4.54
N PRO A 180 14.18 -6.36 4.38
CA PRO A 180 15.42 -5.61 4.56
C PRO A 180 15.58 -4.47 3.56
N ALA A 181 15.25 -4.70 2.29
CA ALA A 181 15.33 -3.67 1.25
C ALA A 181 14.42 -2.48 1.55
N SER A 182 13.17 -2.73 1.94
CA SER A 182 12.23 -1.66 2.32
C SER A 182 12.70 -0.90 3.56
N LEU A 183 13.11 -1.62 4.62
CA LEU A 183 13.63 -1.01 5.85
C LEU A 183 14.77 -0.03 5.57
N ILE A 184 15.82 -0.48 4.88
CA ILE A 184 16.99 0.36 4.58
C ILE A 184 16.60 1.52 3.66
N SER A 185 15.74 1.29 2.66
CA SER A 185 15.29 2.36 1.76
C SER A 185 14.52 3.47 2.50
N ILE A 186 13.73 3.12 3.52
CA ILE A 186 13.01 4.07 4.37
C ILE A 186 14.00 4.90 5.20
N LEU A 187 15.05 4.26 5.75
CA LEU A 187 16.11 4.96 6.48
C LEU A 187 16.86 5.95 5.59
N VAL A 188 17.18 5.56 4.35
CA VAL A 188 17.82 6.45 3.37
C VAL A 188 16.90 7.61 3.00
N ALA A 189 15.61 7.34 2.74
CA ALA A 189 14.64 8.38 2.45
C ALA A 189 14.48 9.36 3.63
N ALA A 190 14.37 8.86 4.85
CA ALA A 190 14.30 9.67 6.06
C ALA A 190 15.56 10.54 6.25
N PHE A 191 16.75 9.98 5.99
CA PHE A 191 18.01 10.73 6.06
C PHE A 191 18.02 11.92 5.09
N VAL A 192 17.66 11.69 3.82
CA VAL A 192 17.58 12.77 2.83
C VAL A 192 16.49 13.77 3.23
N GLN A 193 15.32 13.28 3.62
CA GLN A 193 14.17 14.13 3.93
C GLN A 193 14.39 15.05 5.13
N ASN A 194 15.24 14.69 6.09
CA ASN A 194 15.63 15.59 7.18
C ASN A 194 16.26 16.92 6.71
N HIS A 195 16.80 16.94 5.50
CA HIS A 195 17.46 18.12 4.93
C HIS A 195 16.57 18.87 3.92
N VAL A 196 15.29 18.49 3.80
CA VAL A 196 14.36 19.05 2.82
C VAL A 196 13.56 20.21 3.40
N GLY A 197 13.46 21.28 2.61
CA GLY A 197 12.70 22.47 2.97
C GLY A 197 13.34 23.30 4.08
N LYS A 198 12.76 24.48 4.34
CA LYS A 198 13.16 25.33 5.45
C LYS A 198 12.77 24.70 6.78
N GLU A 199 13.52 25.05 7.83
CA GLU A 199 13.08 24.79 9.19
C GLU A 199 11.68 25.39 9.42
N LEU A 200 10.83 24.70 10.19
CA LEU A 200 9.43 25.10 10.35
C LEU A 200 9.30 26.53 10.87
N ALA A 201 10.16 26.88 11.83
CA ALA A 201 10.20 28.21 12.42
C ALA A 201 10.53 29.32 11.41
N ASP A 202 11.11 28.98 10.25
CA ASP A 202 11.47 29.90 9.17
C ASP A 202 10.57 29.83 7.94
N ASP A 203 9.58 28.94 7.96
CA ASP A 203 8.63 28.80 6.86
C ASP A 203 7.67 30.01 6.84
N PRO A 204 7.55 30.73 5.70
CA PRO A 204 6.72 31.93 5.63
C PRO A 204 5.23 31.65 5.77
N VAL A 205 4.74 30.49 5.29
CA VAL A 205 3.34 30.09 5.42
C VAL A 205 3.03 29.79 6.88
N TYR A 206 3.93 29.07 7.55
CA TYR A 206 3.80 28.81 8.98
C TYR A 206 3.80 30.10 9.80
N LYS A 207 4.74 31.02 9.55
CA LYS A 207 4.78 32.34 10.22
C LYS A 207 3.47 33.12 10.02
N ALA A 208 2.91 33.12 8.81
CA ALA A 208 1.64 33.78 8.52
C ALA A 208 0.48 33.16 9.31
N LYS A 209 0.40 31.81 9.36
CA LYS A 209 -0.64 31.10 10.12
C LYS A 209 -0.53 31.36 11.63
N VAL A 210 0.68 31.38 12.18
CA VAL A 210 0.89 31.75 13.59
C VAL A 210 0.50 33.21 13.85
N ALA A 211 0.88 34.14 12.97
CA ALA A 211 0.54 35.55 13.12
C ALA A 211 -0.97 35.83 13.02
N SER A 212 -1.68 35.05 12.20
CA SER A 212 -3.14 35.13 12.04
C SER A 212 -3.94 34.48 13.18
N GLY A 213 -3.29 33.67 14.01
CA GLY A 213 -3.94 32.86 15.05
C GLY A 213 -4.58 31.55 14.56
N GLU A 214 -4.46 31.21 13.26
CA GLU A 214 -4.88 29.90 12.73
C GLU A 214 -4.13 28.73 13.38
N ILE A 215 -2.88 28.96 13.77
CA ILE A 215 -2.08 28.02 14.56
C ILE A 215 -1.65 28.71 15.84
N ASN A 216 -1.96 28.10 16.98
CA ASN A 216 -1.50 28.53 18.29
C ASN A 216 -0.52 27.49 18.87
N PRO A 217 0.81 27.67 18.70
CA PRO A 217 1.78 26.67 19.11
C PRO A 217 1.75 26.34 20.61
N GLU A 218 1.40 27.32 21.47
CA GLU A 218 1.35 27.12 22.92
C GLU A 218 0.13 26.29 23.35
N GLU A 219 -1.01 26.47 22.69
CA GLU A 219 -2.24 25.73 22.95
C GLU A 219 -2.17 24.32 22.33
N ASP A 220 -1.69 24.23 21.08
CA ASP A 220 -1.44 22.95 20.41
C ASP A 220 -0.47 22.08 21.23
N ALA A 221 0.58 22.67 21.81
CA ALA A 221 1.53 21.94 22.66
C ALA A 221 0.87 21.31 23.90
N LYS A 222 -0.15 21.95 24.49
CA LYS A 222 -0.90 21.48 25.67
C LYS A 222 -1.93 20.40 25.31
N LEU A 223 -2.48 20.43 24.10
CA LEU A 223 -3.42 19.41 23.61
C LEU A 223 -2.72 18.08 23.35
N VAL A 224 -1.48 18.11 22.84
CA VAL A 224 -0.68 16.89 22.57
C VAL A 224 -0.37 16.08 23.84
N ASP A 225 -0.30 16.74 25.00
CA ASP A 225 -0.03 16.08 26.28
C ASP A 225 -1.28 15.46 26.94
N ASN A 226 -2.49 15.80 26.47
CA ASN A 226 -3.77 15.34 27.03
C ASN A 226 -4.44 14.20 26.25
N VAL A 227 -3.82 13.69 25.18
CA VAL A 227 -4.39 12.61 24.37
C VAL A 227 -3.85 11.25 24.86
N GLU A 228 -4.76 10.56 25.55
CA GLU A 228 -4.84 9.13 25.92
C GLU A 228 -4.39 8.69 27.33
N GLU A 229 -5.31 8.82 28.29
CA GLU A 229 -5.33 7.99 29.52
C GLU A 229 -6.46 6.94 29.55
N ASN A 230 -7.43 6.96 28.62
CA ASN A 230 -8.61 6.09 28.69
C ASN A 230 -8.68 5.05 27.57
N ALA A 231 -7.65 4.22 27.44
CA ALA A 231 -7.75 3.02 26.63
C ALA A 231 -8.75 2.05 27.29
N ASN A 232 -9.74 1.58 26.53
CA ASN A 232 -10.59 0.46 26.96
C ASN A 232 -9.67 -0.66 27.49
N PRO A 233 -9.81 -1.11 28.76
CA PRO A 233 -8.92 -2.13 29.32
C PRO A 233 -8.87 -3.44 28.51
N ARG A 234 -9.87 -3.65 27.65
CA ARG A 234 -9.96 -4.80 26.75
C ARG A 234 -9.34 -4.60 25.37
N ALA A 235 -8.98 -3.37 24.99
CA ALA A 235 -8.35 -3.06 23.70
C ALA A 235 -7.09 -3.91 23.47
N LYS A 236 -6.30 -4.15 24.52
CA LYS A 236 -5.11 -5.03 24.45
C LYS A 236 -5.44 -6.47 24.00
N TYR A 237 -6.60 -7.01 24.38
CA TYR A 237 -7.01 -8.36 23.97
C TYR A 237 -7.43 -8.39 22.50
N ALA A 238 -8.08 -7.34 22.02
CA ALA A 238 -8.39 -7.18 20.60
C ALA A 238 -7.11 -7.09 19.76
N VAL A 239 -6.11 -6.34 20.22
CA VAL A 239 -4.78 -6.27 19.59
C VAL A 239 -4.10 -7.64 19.58
N LEU A 240 -4.11 -8.36 20.70
CA LEU A 240 -3.52 -9.70 20.78
C LEU A 240 -4.22 -10.68 19.83
N ALA A 241 -5.54 -10.63 19.71
CA ALA A 241 -6.30 -11.43 18.75
C ALA A 241 -5.95 -11.09 17.30
N PHE A 242 -5.77 -9.80 16.98
CA PHE A 242 -5.32 -9.36 15.67
C PHE A 242 -3.92 -9.90 15.35
N LEU A 243 -2.96 -9.72 16.25
CA LEU A 243 -1.58 -10.21 16.10
C LEU A 243 -1.52 -11.74 16.01
N LEU A 244 -2.39 -12.45 16.72
CA LEU A 244 -2.56 -13.90 16.57
C LEU A 244 -3.00 -14.26 15.15
N GLY A 245 -3.93 -13.52 14.56
CA GLY A 245 -4.33 -13.66 13.17
C GLY A 245 -3.18 -13.51 12.18
N VAL A 246 -2.41 -12.43 12.34
CA VAL A 246 -1.22 -12.16 11.53
C VAL A 246 -0.20 -13.30 11.68
N ALA A 247 0.06 -13.75 12.90
CA ALA A 247 0.96 -14.87 13.16
C ALA A 247 0.48 -16.17 12.50
N MET A 248 -0.83 -16.46 12.52
CA MET A 248 -1.39 -17.63 11.83
C MET A 248 -1.17 -17.54 10.31
N VAL A 249 -1.44 -16.38 9.69
CA VAL A 249 -1.19 -16.20 8.25
C VAL A 249 0.28 -16.38 7.92
N VAL A 250 1.19 -15.82 8.73
CA VAL A 250 2.64 -16.00 8.58
C VAL A 250 3.00 -17.48 8.63
N VAL A 251 2.54 -18.20 9.65
CA VAL A 251 2.82 -19.64 9.81
C VAL A 251 2.31 -20.43 8.60
N TYR A 252 1.09 -20.21 8.14
CA TYR A 252 0.55 -20.90 6.97
C TYR A 252 1.24 -20.51 5.66
N GLY A 253 1.78 -19.29 5.57
CA GLY A 253 2.55 -18.84 4.42
C GLY A 253 3.96 -19.43 4.38
N PHE A 254 4.63 -19.58 5.52
CA PHE A 254 5.96 -20.21 5.63
C PHE A 254 5.91 -21.73 5.53
N PHE A 255 4.84 -22.35 6.02
CA PHE A 255 4.68 -23.80 6.04
C PHE A 255 3.41 -24.21 5.27
N PRO A 256 3.48 -24.23 3.92
CA PRO A 256 2.37 -24.64 3.06
C PRO A 256 1.73 -25.99 3.42
N GLU A 257 2.50 -26.89 4.02
CA GLU A 257 2.10 -28.22 4.47
C GLU A 257 1.08 -28.19 5.62
N LEU A 258 1.08 -27.13 6.42
CA LEU A 258 0.13 -26.93 7.52
C LEU A 258 -1.25 -26.46 7.02
N ARG A 259 -1.34 -26.05 5.75
CA ARG A 259 -2.63 -25.64 5.16
C ARG A 259 -3.53 -26.87 4.98
N PRO A 260 -4.85 -26.74 5.20
CA PRO A 260 -5.79 -27.81 4.92
C PRO A 260 -5.66 -28.27 3.46
N HIS A 261 -5.79 -29.57 3.25
CA HIS A 261 -5.79 -30.19 1.93
C HIS A 261 -6.93 -31.18 1.85
N PHE A 262 -7.49 -31.30 0.65
CA PHE A 262 -8.65 -32.12 0.36
C PHE A 262 -8.44 -32.83 -0.98
N MET A 263 -9.12 -33.96 -1.18
CA MET A 263 -9.09 -34.69 -2.44
C MET A 263 -10.25 -34.19 -3.31
N VAL A 264 -9.94 -33.55 -4.44
CA VAL A 264 -10.91 -33.17 -5.48
C VAL A 264 -10.60 -34.00 -6.71
N ASP A 265 -11.56 -34.80 -7.18
CA ASP A 265 -11.40 -35.65 -8.36
C ASP A 265 -10.13 -36.53 -8.32
N GLY A 266 -9.76 -37.01 -7.12
CA GLY A 266 -8.55 -37.81 -6.91
C GLY A 266 -7.24 -37.00 -6.87
N VAL A 267 -7.29 -35.68 -6.98
CA VAL A 267 -6.15 -34.76 -6.90
C VAL A 267 -6.11 -34.11 -5.51
N ARG A 268 -4.95 -34.21 -4.84
CA ARG A 268 -4.71 -33.50 -3.59
C ARG A 268 -4.63 -32.00 -3.87
N THR A 269 -5.64 -31.28 -3.41
CA THR A 269 -5.78 -29.83 -3.57
C THR A 269 -5.58 -29.16 -2.21
N THR A 270 -4.63 -28.24 -2.14
CA THR A 270 -4.33 -27.46 -0.92
C THR A 270 -5.07 -26.13 -0.99
N VAL A 271 -5.63 -25.68 0.14
CA VAL A 271 -6.28 -24.36 0.23
C VAL A 271 -5.28 -23.26 -0.21
N ALA A 272 -5.73 -22.38 -1.10
CA ALA A 272 -4.91 -21.32 -1.66
C ALA A 272 -4.49 -20.31 -0.57
N THR A 273 -3.41 -19.57 -0.80
CA THR A 273 -2.93 -18.59 0.17
C THR A 273 -3.95 -17.46 0.36
N SER A 274 -4.64 -17.05 -0.70
CA SER A 274 -5.75 -16.08 -0.65
C SER A 274 -6.87 -16.54 0.27
N GLU A 275 -7.40 -17.74 0.03
CA GLU A 275 -8.45 -18.36 0.82
C GLU A 275 -8.04 -18.52 2.30
N MET A 276 -6.78 -18.89 2.57
CA MET A 276 -6.26 -18.96 3.94
C MET A 276 -6.29 -17.61 4.64
N ILE A 277 -5.85 -16.53 3.98
CA ILE A 277 -5.91 -15.18 4.53
C ILE A 277 -7.36 -14.78 4.81
N GLU A 278 -8.27 -15.03 3.86
CA GLU A 278 -9.69 -14.72 3.99
C GLU A 278 -10.33 -15.42 5.19
N ILE A 279 -10.17 -16.74 5.30
CA ILE A 279 -10.73 -17.55 6.39
C ILE A 279 -10.17 -17.10 7.75
N VAL A 280 -8.83 -16.94 7.83
CA VAL A 280 -8.16 -16.56 9.09
C VAL A 280 -8.56 -15.16 9.51
N MET A 281 -8.49 -14.17 8.62
CA MET A 281 -8.76 -12.77 8.98
C MET A 281 -10.23 -12.52 9.32
N MET A 282 -11.17 -13.19 8.63
CA MET A 282 -12.59 -13.14 9.00
C MET A 282 -12.86 -13.80 10.36
N SER A 283 -12.21 -14.93 10.65
CA SER A 283 -12.32 -15.60 11.96
C SER A 283 -11.73 -14.73 13.08
N VAL A 284 -10.61 -14.06 12.80
CA VAL A 284 -9.95 -13.12 13.72
C VAL A 284 -10.81 -11.88 13.94
N ALA A 285 -11.49 -11.36 12.92
CA ALA A 285 -12.44 -10.26 13.10
C ALA A 285 -13.54 -10.61 14.13
N ALA A 286 -14.10 -11.82 14.05
CA ALA A 286 -15.05 -12.31 15.04
C ALA A 286 -14.41 -12.41 16.44
N LEU A 287 -13.21 -12.98 16.55
CA LEU A 287 -12.48 -13.10 17.82
C LEU A 287 -12.22 -11.72 18.44
N ILE A 288 -11.75 -10.74 17.66
CA ILE A 288 -11.50 -9.36 18.07
C ILE A 288 -12.77 -8.76 18.68
N LEU A 289 -13.91 -8.87 17.99
CA LEU A 289 -15.18 -8.35 18.49
C LEU A 289 -15.61 -9.03 19.79
N ILE A 290 -15.41 -10.34 19.92
CA ILE A 290 -15.75 -11.10 21.13
C ILE A 290 -14.89 -10.66 22.32
N VAL A 291 -13.56 -10.66 22.18
CA VAL A 291 -12.65 -10.37 23.30
C VAL A 291 -12.60 -8.89 23.66
N GLY A 292 -12.71 -8.01 22.65
CA GLY A 292 -12.80 -6.56 22.83
C GLY A 292 -14.20 -6.07 23.22
N ARG A 293 -15.22 -6.94 23.14
CA ARG A 293 -16.65 -6.62 23.25
C ARG A 293 -17.07 -5.47 22.32
N GLY A 294 -16.57 -5.50 21.08
CA GLY A 294 -16.88 -4.54 20.03
C GLY A 294 -18.23 -4.83 19.37
N SER A 295 -18.72 -3.84 18.62
CA SER A 295 -19.96 -3.94 17.86
C SER A 295 -19.68 -3.95 16.36
N VAL A 296 -20.32 -4.89 15.63
CA VAL A 296 -20.28 -4.93 14.16
C VAL A 296 -20.78 -3.62 13.56
N LYS A 297 -21.79 -3.01 14.17
CA LYS A 297 -22.36 -1.72 13.71
C LYS A 297 -21.33 -0.59 13.77
N GLU A 298 -20.48 -0.59 14.80
CA GLU A 298 -19.41 0.41 14.93
C GLU A 298 -18.25 0.10 13.98
N ALA A 299 -17.92 -1.17 13.73
CA ALA A 299 -16.93 -1.56 12.74
C ALA A 299 -17.28 -1.05 11.33
N VAL A 300 -18.54 -1.19 10.89
CA VAL A 300 -18.99 -0.73 9.58
C VAL A 300 -19.00 0.80 9.45
N LYS A 301 -19.24 1.51 10.55
CA LYS A 301 -19.21 2.98 10.58
C LYS A 301 -17.80 3.56 10.68
N GLY A 302 -16.82 2.75 11.06
CA GLY A 302 -15.43 3.15 11.20
C GLY A 302 -14.83 3.64 9.88
N ASN A 303 -13.90 4.60 9.98
CA ASN A 303 -13.22 5.14 8.80
C ASN A 303 -12.35 4.09 8.08
N ILE A 304 -11.85 3.07 8.79
CA ILE A 304 -11.08 1.97 8.17
C ILE A 304 -11.95 1.18 7.22
N PHE A 305 -13.18 0.85 7.61
CA PHE A 305 -14.11 0.12 6.76
C PHE A 305 -14.44 0.94 5.50
N ALA A 306 -14.82 2.21 5.67
CA ALA A 306 -15.13 3.10 4.56
C ALA A 306 -13.96 3.27 3.59
N ALA A 307 -12.74 3.51 4.10
CA ALA A 307 -11.53 3.63 3.28
C ALA A 307 -11.22 2.32 2.54
N GLY A 308 -11.32 1.18 3.22
CA GLY A 308 -11.08 -0.12 2.62
C GLY A 308 -12.11 -0.49 1.54
N MET A 309 -13.38 -0.17 1.75
CA MET A 309 -14.42 -0.35 0.72
C MET A 309 -14.16 0.53 -0.50
N ASN A 310 -13.75 1.79 -0.29
CA ASN A 310 -13.36 2.67 -1.41
C ASN A 310 -12.18 2.09 -2.20
N ALA A 311 -11.15 1.57 -1.51
CA ALA A 311 -10.01 0.94 -2.15
C ALA A 311 -10.41 -0.32 -2.93
N MET A 312 -11.27 -1.17 -2.36
CA MET A 312 -11.76 -2.39 -3.01
C MET A 312 -12.54 -2.09 -4.29
N ILE A 313 -13.48 -1.14 -4.25
CA ILE A 313 -14.25 -0.74 -5.44
C ILE A 313 -13.34 -0.10 -6.48
N SER A 314 -12.35 0.69 -6.06
CA SER A 314 -11.35 1.26 -6.96
C SER A 314 -10.58 0.17 -7.71
N ILE A 315 -10.13 -0.87 -6.99
CA ILE A 315 -9.42 -2.02 -7.56
C ILE A 315 -10.32 -2.81 -8.51
N PHE A 316 -11.58 -3.05 -8.14
CA PHE A 316 -12.53 -3.77 -8.99
C PHE A 316 -12.61 -3.17 -10.40
N GLY A 317 -12.76 -1.85 -10.50
CA GLY A 317 -12.85 -1.16 -11.79
C GLY A 317 -11.52 -1.04 -12.52
N ILE A 318 -10.51 -0.47 -11.84
CA ILE A 318 -9.24 -0.11 -12.49
C ILE A 318 -8.42 -1.33 -12.86
N ALA A 319 -8.33 -2.33 -11.97
CA ALA A 319 -7.57 -3.54 -12.26
C ALA A 319 -8.21 -4.31 -13.41
N TRP A 320 -9.54 -4.40 -13.45
CA TRP A 320 -10.22 -5.10 -14.53
C TRP A 320 -10.09 -4.37 -15.87
N MET A 321 -10.18 -3.03 -15.87
CA MET A 321 -9.90 -2.22 -17.06
C MET A 321 -8.48 -2.43 -17.57
N GLY A 322 -7.49 -2.35 -16.68
CA GLY A 322 -6.10 -2.52 -17.04
C GLY A 322 -5.78 -3.94 -17.51
N ASP A 323 -6.36 -4.97 -16.88
CA ASP A 323 -6.24 -6.36 -17.34
C ASP A 323 -6.87 -6.59 -18.72
N THR A 324 -8.02 -5.98 -18.98
CA THR A 324 -8.71 -6.00 -20.28
C THR A 324 -7.84 -5.36 -21.36
N PHE A 325 -7.34 -4.15 -21.10
CA PHE A 325 -6.44 -3.44 -22.02
C PHE A 325 -5.16 -4.26 -22.28
N PHE A 326 -4.57 -4.80 -21.23
CA PHE A 326 -3.29 -5.49 -21.36
C PHE A 326 -3.41 -6.82 -22.10
N LYS A 327 -4.34 -7.70 -21.70
CA LYS A 327 -4.56 -8.99 -22.36
C LYS A 327 -5.02 -8.83 -23.81
N GLY A 328 -5.89 -7.85 -24.07
CA GLY A 328 -6.32 -7.53 -25.43
C GLY A 328 -5.18 -7.10 -26.36
N ASN A 329 -4.05 -6.64 -25.80
CA ASN A 329 -2.89 -6.13 -26.54
C ASN A 329 -1.59 -6.87 -26.22
N GLN A 330 -1.66 -8.06 -25.64
CA GLN A 330 -0.50 -8.79 -25.14
C GLN A 330 0.56 -9.01 -26.24
N GLU A 331 0.14 -9.38 -27.44
CA GLU A 331 1.04 -9.61 -28.58
C GLU A 331 1.85 -8.35 -28.95
N PHE A 332 1.21 -7.18 -28.91
CA PHE A 332 1.90 -5.91 -29.15
C PHE A 332 2.99 -5.65 -28.12
N PHE A 333 2.70 -5.85 -26.83
CA PHE A 333 3.68 -5.64 -25.76
C PHE A 333 4.86 -6.61 -25.88
N VAL A 334 4.61 -7.88 -26.20
CA VAL A 334 5.64 -8.90 -26.39
C VAL A 334 6.56 -8.55 -27.54
N ASN A 335 5.98 -8.20 -28.70
CA ASN A 335 6.74 -7.86 -29.89
C ASN A 335 7.53 -6.55 -29.74
N SER A 336 7.00 -5.60 -28.98
CA SER A 336 7.62 -4.27 -28.80
C SER A 336 8.68 -4.22 -27.69
N LEU A 337 8.50 -5.01 -26.62
CA LEU A 337 9.34 -4.95 -25.43
C LEU A 337 10.25 -6.18 -25.27
N GLY A 338 10.00 -7.27 -25.99
CA GLY A 338 10.64 -8.56 -25.74
C GLY A 338 12.17 -8.53 -25.83
N SER A 339 12.73 -7.99 -26.93
CA SER A 339 14.19 -7.90 -27.10
C SER A 339 14.85 -6.98 -26.08
N LEU A 340 14.22 -5.85 -25.77
CA LEU A 340 14.71 -4.90 -24.76
C LEU A 340 14.75 -5.56 -23.37
N VAL A 341 13.66 -6.18 -22.96
CA VAL A 341 13.52 -6.81 -21.64
C VAL A 341 14.43 -8.04 -21.50
N GLN A 342 14.63 -8.82 -22.57
CA GLN A 342 15.59 -9.93 -22.56
C GLN A 342 17.05 -9.44 -22.40
N SER A 343 17.41 -8.33 -23.05
CA SER A 343 18.75 -7.76 -22.94
C SER A 343 19.01 -7.01 -21.63
N ALA A 344 17.97 -6.38 -21.06
CA ALA A 344 18.04 -5.56 -19.85
C ALA A 344 16.81 -5.81 -18.95
N PRO A 345 16.75 -6.95 -18.22
CA PRO A 345 15.58 -7.34 -17.43
C PRO A 345 15.14 -6.31 -16.39
N PHE A 346 16.07 -5.54 -15.82
CA PHE A 346 15.77 -4.49 -14.84
C PHE A 346 14.86 -3.37 -15.38
N LEU A 347 14.83 -3.15 -16.71
CA LEU A 347 13.91 -2.19 -17.33
C LEU A 347 12.44 -2.58 -17.14
N PHE A 348 12.17 -3.86 -16.85
CA PHE A 348 10.83 -4.30 -16.49
C PHE A 348 10.33 -3.63 -15.19
N ALA A 349 11.21 -3.19 -14.29
CA ALA A 349 10.83 -2.40 -13.12
C ALA A 349 10.17 -1.06 -13.52
N VAL A 350 10.57 -0.45 -14.63
CA VAL A 350 9.93 0.77 -15.14
C VAL A 350 8.50 0.47 -15.60
N VAL A 351 8.30 -0.68 -16.26
CA VAL A 351 6.96 -1.13 -16.66
C VAL A 351 6.10 -1.36 -15.42
N LEU A 352 6.61 -2.06 -14.40
CA LEU A 352 5.90 -2.26 -13.13
C LEU A 352 5.56 -0.95 -12.44
N PHE A 353 6.50 0.00 -12.39
CA PHE A 353 6.28 1.31 -11.81
C PHE A 353 5.18 2.08 -12.52
N VAL A 354 5.27 2.22 -13.85
CA VAL A 354 4.25 2.91 -14.66
C VAL A 354 2.89 2.23 -14.53
N MET A 355 2.85 0.90 -14.60
CA MET A 355 1.60 0.17 -14.47
C MET A 355 1.00 0.27 -13.07
N SER A 356 1.82 0.36 -12.02
CA SER A 356 1.31 0.58 -10.66
C SER A 356 0.68 1.95 -10.44
N ILE A 357 1.19 2.98 -11.13
CA ILE A 357 0.55 4.31 -11.16
C ILE A 357 -0.84 4.18 -11.81
N MET A 358 -0.91 3.51 -12.95
CA MET A 358 -2.16 3.36 -13.70
C MET A 358 -3.18 2.48 -12.98
N LEU A 359 -2.73 1.39 -12.37
CA LEU A 359 -3.58 0.39 -11.75
C LEU A 359 -3.94 0.70 -10.30
N PHE A 360 -3.22 1.62 -9.68
CA PHE A 360 -3.47 2.09 -8.31
C PHE A 360 -3.48 0.97 -7.27
N SER A 361 -2.75 -0.13 -7.53
CA SER A 361 -2.71 -1.32 -6.68
C SER A 361 -1.50 -2.20 -7.01
N GLN A 362 -0.69 -2.53 -6.00
CA GLN A 362 0.42 -3.47 -6.17
C GLN A 362 -0.08 -4.86 -6.60
N ALA A 363 -1.14 -5.35 -5.96
CA ALA A 363 -1.68 -6.69 -6.22
C ALA A 363 -2.25 -6.81 -7.63
N ALA A 364 -2.98 -5.78 -8.10
CA ALA A 364 -3.44 -5.72 -9.49
C ALA A 364 -2.27 -5.67 -10.47
N THR A 365 -1.26 -4.85 -10.18
CA THR A 365 -0.06 -4.74 -11.01
C THR A 365 0.65 -6.07 -11.14
N VAL A 366 0.84 -6.79 -10.04
CA VAL A 366 1.42 -8.13 -10.04
C VAL A 366 0.59 -9.08 -10.91
N ARG A 367 -0.72 -9.18 -10.66
CA ARG A 367 -1.62 -10.08 -11.38
C ARG A 367 -1.67 -9.82 -12.89
N THR A 368 -1.61 -8.55 -13.31
CA THR A 368 -1.71 -8.18 -14.71
C THR A 368 -0.36 -8.27 -15.43
N ILE A 369 0.73 -7.85 -14.79
CA ILE A 369 2.00 -7.60 -15.48
C ILE A 369 3.03 -8.72 -15.29
N TYR A 370 3.06 -9.41 -14.14
CA TYR A 370 4.05 -10.47 -13.93
C TYR A 370 3.95 -11.63 -14.92
N PRO A 371 2.75 -12.07 -15.37
CA PRO A 371 2.64 -13.09 -16.42
C PRO A 371 3.41 -12.73 -17.70
N LEU A 372 3.46 -11.43 -18.07
CA LEU A 372 4.28 -10.98 -19.19
C LEU A 372 5.77 -11.17 -18.89
N GLY A 373 6.24 -10.75 -17.72
CA GLY A 373 7.64 -10.91 -17.34
C GLY A 373 8.09 -12.37 -17.39
N ILE A 374 7.25 -13.29 -16.91
CA ILE A 374 7.49 -14.73 -16.98
C ILE A 374 7.54 -15.20 -18.44
N MET A 375 6.59 -14.76 -19.26
CA MET A 375 6.50 -15.14 -20.68
C MET A 375 7.66 -14.59 -21.52
N LEU A 376 8.21 -13.43 -21.14
CA LEU A 376 9.41 -12.85 -21.74
C LEU A 376 10.70 -13.54 -21.27
N GLY A 377 10.61 -14.50 -20.35
CA GLY A 377 11.74 -15.28 -19.85
C GLY A 377 12.54 -14.60 -18.73
N ILE A 378 11.98 -13.59 -18.05
CA ILE A 378 12.65 -12.95 -16.92
C ILE A 378 12.80 -13.94 -15.77
N ASN A 379 14.00 -13.99 -15.18
CA ASN A 379 14.27 -14.80 -14.00
C ASN A 379 13.27 -14.46 -12.85
N PRO A 380 12.59 -15.46 -12.24
CA PRO A 380 11.69 -15.25 -11.11
C PRO A 380 12.29 -14.45 -9.95
N LEU A 381 13.58 -14.62 -9.65
CA LEU A 381 14.28 -13.84 -8.63
C LEU A 381 14.42 -12.36 -9.01
N PHE A 382 14.57 -12.05 -10.31
CA PHE A 382 14.59 -10.66 -10.75
C PHE A 382 13.19 -10.04 -10.67
N LEU A 383 12.14 -10.80 -10.97
CA LEU A 383 10.76 -10.35 -10.76
C LEU A 383 10.46 -10.10 -9.27
N LEU A 384 11.02 -10.92 -8.37
CA LEU A 384 10.98 -10.68 -6.93
C LEU A 384 11.75 -9.41 -6.56
N ALA A 385 12.98 -9.23 -7.06
CA ALA A 385 13.79 -8.05 -6.79
C ALA A 385 13.14 -6.73 -7.27
N MET A 386 12.37 -6.79 -8.36
CA MET A 386 11.63 -5.66 -8.91
C MET A 386 10.26 -5.45 -8.24
N PHE A 387 9.83 -6.30 -7.31
CA PHE A 387 8.52 -6.17 -6.65
C PHE A 387 8.27 -4.81 -5.98
N PRO A 388 9.26 -4.17 -5.31
CA PRO A 388 9.09 -2.81 -4.79
C PRO A 388 8.74 -1.75 -5.84
N ALA A 389 9.02 -1.99 -7.14
CA ALA A 389 8.61 -1.10 -8.22
C ALA A 389 7.09 -0.97 -8.34
N CYS A 390 6.31 -1.92 -7.82
CA CYS A 390 4.86 -1.84 -7.79
C CYS A 390 4.35 -0.74 -6.82
N ASN A 391 5.22 -0.10 -6.04
CA ASN A 391 4.87 0.99 -5.12
C ASN A 391 4.90 2.37 -5.80
N GLY A 392 4.44 2.49 -7.05
CA GLY A 392 4.54 3.73 -7.84
C GLY A 392 3.36 4.68 -7.70
N TYR A 393 2.25 4.30 -7.06
CA TYR A 393 1.05 5.14 -7.02
C TYR A 393 1.18 6.45 -6.25
N PHE A 394 2.33 6.72 -5.62
CA PHE A 394 2.63 8.05 -5.11
C PHE A 394 2.88 9.08 -6.21
N PHE A 395 3.20 8.64 -7.42
CA PHE A 395 3.61 9.54 -8.50
C PHE A 395 2.54 10.58 -8.84
N LEU A 396 1.27 10.23 -8.64
CA LEU A 396 0.17 11.18 -8.63
C LEU A 396 -0.36 11.24 -7.19
N PRO A 397 -0.45 12.44 -6.57
CA PRO A 397 -0.81 12.61 -5.16
C PRO A 397 -2.31 12.45 -4.92
N THR A 398 -2.88 11.37 -5.46
CA THR A 398 -4.31 11.07 -5.43
C THR A 398 -4.59 9.89 -4.52
N TYR A 399 -3.57 9.23 -3.97
CA TYR A 399 -3.79 8.06 -3.12
C TYR A 399 -4.35 8.53 -1.78
N PRO A 400 -5.38 7.87 -1.22
CA PRO A 400 -6.07 8.36 -0.03
C PRO A 400 -5.17 8.63 1.19
N THR A 401 -4.04 7.94 1.33
CA THR A 401 -3.07 8.19 2.42
C THR A 401 -2.26 9.47 2.22
N GLU A 402 -1.94 9.83 0.98
CA GLU A 402 -1.24 11.09 0.64
C GLU A 402 -2.15 12.29 0.88
N VAL A 403 -3.41 12.19 0.41
CA VAL A 403 -4.43 13.23 0.63
C VAL A 403 -4.67 13.42 2.12
N ALA A 404 -4.74 12.34 2.90
CA ALA A 404 -4.87 12.44 4.35
C ALA A 404 -3.65 13.11 5.00
N ALA A 405 -2.43 12.77 4.60
CA ALA A 405 -1.22 13.41 5.13
C ALA A 405 -1.18 14.91 4.86
N ILE A 406 -1.60 15.35 3.66
CA ILE A 406 -1.77 16.78 3.34
C ILE A 406 -2.79 17.41 4.29
N ASN A 407 -3.94 16.77 4.50
CA ASN A 407 -5.01 17.32 5.35
C ASN A 407 -4.64 17.36 6.84
N PHE A 408 -3.82 16.43 7.33
CA PHE A 408 -3.36 16.41 8.72
C PHE A 408 -2.23 17.41 8.99
N ASP A 409 -1.56 17.91 7.95
CA ASP A 409 -0.57 18.97 8.11
C ASP A 409 -1.22 20.36 8.15
N LYS A 410 -1.54 20.81 9.38
CA LYS A 410 -2.07 22.17 9.61
C LYS A 410 -1.11 23.27 9.20
N THR A 411 0.20 23.01 9.18
CA THR A 411 1.23 24.01 8.84
C THR A 411 1.23 24.37 7.36
N GLY A 412 0.72 23.47 6.51
CA GLY A 412 0.72 23.63 5.06
C GLY A 412 2.06 23.32 4.39
N THR A 413 3.01 22.72 5.12
CA THR A 413 4.31 22.34 4.54
C THR A 413 4.19 21.16 3.59
N THR A 414 3.26 20.23 3.86
CA THR A 414 2.90 19.08 3.04
C THR A 414 1.82 19.49 2.05
N HIS A 415 2.13 19.48 0.75
CA HIS A 415 1.22 20.05 -0.24
C HIS A 415 1.46 19.49 -1.65
N ILE A 416 0.50 19.79 -2.53
CA ILE A 416 0.67 19.72 -3.98
C ILE A 416 1.06 21.12 -4.44
N GLY A 417 2.20 21.22 -5.13
CA GLY A 417 2.73 22.45 -5.69
C GLY A 417 2.00 22.87 -6.96
N LYS A 418 2.69 23.66 -7.80
CA LYS A 418 2.10 24.23 -9.04
C LYS A 418 1.62 23.17 -10.04
N TYR A 419 2.30 22.02 -10.10
CA TYR A 419 1.97 20.92 -11.00
C TYR A 419 1.55 19.71 -10.18
N VAL A 420 0.65 18.88 -10.71
CA VAL A 420 0.14 17.69 -10.02
C VAL A 420 1.27 16.74 -9.60
N VAL A 421 2.30 16.59 -10.44
CA VAL A 421 3.48 15.76 -10.15
C VAL A 421 4.51 16.45 -9.24
N ASN A 422 4.34 17.73 -8.92
CA ASN A 422 5.21 18.45 -8.00
C ASN A 422 4.54 18.46 -6.63
N HIS A 423 4.84 17.48 -5.79
CA HIS A 423 4.26 17.37 -4.44
C HIS A 423 5.25 16.74 -3.47
N SER A 424 4.95 16.86 -2.18
CA SER A 424 5.83 16.47 -1.06
C SER A 424 6.28 15.00 -1.05
N PHE A 425 5.57 14.10 -1.71
CA PHE A 425 5.82 12.64 -1.68
C PHE A 425 6.77 12.15 -2.79
N GLN A 426 7.09 12.97 -3.79
CA GLN A 426 7.92 12.54 -4.93
C GLN A 426 9.32 12.10 -4.51
N LEU A 427 10.00 12.91 -3.69
CA LEU A 427 11.38 12.66 -3.34
C LEU A 427 11.52 11.38 -2.50
N SER A 428 10.73 11.26 -1.43
CA SER A 428 10.71 10.04 -0.60
C SER A 428 10.27 8.82 -1.42
N GLY A 429 9.26 8.98 -2.29
CA GLY A 429 8.80 7.95 -3.21
C GLY A 429 9.91 7.42 -4.09
N PHE A 430 10.58 8.28 -4.88
CA PHE A 430 11.66 7.84 -5.76
C PHE A 430 12.84 7.25 -5.01
N ILE A 431 13.27 7.85 -3.89
CA ILE A 431 14.38 7.31 -3.09
C ILE A 431 14.03 5.90 -2.64
N THR A 432 12.85 5.70 -2.05
CA THR A 432 12.46 4.35 -1.59
C THR A 432 12.36 3.38 -2.75
N THR A 433 11.77 3.75 -3.90
CA THR A 433 11.69 2.89 -5.09
C THR A 433 13.08 2.47 -5.59
N PHE A 434 13.98 3.41 -5.88
CA PHE A 434 15.29 3.07 -6.45
C PHE A 434 16.16 2.30 -5.46
N VAL A 435 16.20 2.72 -4.20
CA VAL A 435 17.03 2.08 -3.17
C VAL A 435 16.49 0.68 -2.84
N SER A 436 15.18 0.51 -2.69
CA SER A 436 14.62 -0.83 -2.40
C SER A 436 14.82 -1.81 -3.55
N ILE A 437 14.65 -1.40 -4.81
CA ILE A 437 14.92 -2.27 -5.96
C ILE A 437 16.41 -2.65 -6.01
N GLY A 438 17.32 -1.68 -5.85
CA GLY A 438 18.76 -1.95 -5.86
C GLY A 438 19.19 -2.91 -4.74
N LEU A 439 18.68 -2.70 -3.53
CA LEU A 439 18.93 -3.59 -2.38
C LEU A 439 18.28 -4.96 -2.55
N ALA A 440 17.11 -5.04 -3.17
CA ALA A 440 16.45 -6.30 -3.44
C ALA A 440 17.25 -7.12 -4.48
N PHE A 441 17.78 -6.48 -5.54
CA PHE A 441 18.72 -7.14 -6.45
C PHE A 441 19.98 -7.61 -5.71
N LEU A 442 20.58 -6.76 -4.87
CA LEU A 442 21.74 -7.14 -4.07
C LEU A 442 21.43 -8.35 -3.17
N ALA A 443 20.29 -8.36 -2.48
CA ALA A 443 19.86 -9.48 -1.66
C ALA A 443 19.71 -10.76 -2.50
N THR A 444 19.12 -10.69 -3.69
CA THR A 444 19.03 -11.87 -4.57
C THR A 444 20.38 -12.42 -4.99
N GLN A 445 21.43 -11.60 -5.13
CA GLN A 445 22.78 -12.05 -5.45
C GLN A 445 23.55 -12.63 -4.24
N LEU A 446 23.17 -12.23 -3.02
CA LEU A 446 23.82 -12.67 -1.80
C LEU A 446 23.25 -13.99 -1.25
N PHE A 447 21.96 -14.25 -1.49
CA PHE A 447 21.24 -15.36 -0.87
C PHE A 447 20.87 -16.50 -1.84
N TYR A 448 20.99 -16.30 -3.16
CA TYR A 448 20.72 -17.30 -4.21
C TYR A 448 21.88 -17.31 -5.21
#